data_AF-A0AAN9T877-F1
#
_entry.id   AF-A0AAN9T877-F1
#
_cell.length_a   1.000
_cell.length_b   1.000
_cell.length_c   1.000
_cell.angle_alpha   90.00
_cell.angle_beta   90.00
_cell.angle_gamma   90.00
#
_symmetry.space_group_name_H-M   'P 1'
#
loop_
_entity.id
_entity.type
_entity.pdbx_description
1 polymer ?
#
loop_
_entity_poly.entity_id
_entity_poly.type
_entity_poly.pdbx_seq_one_letter_code
_entity_poly.pdbx_strand_id
1 'polypeptide(L)'
;MLITHSKIPSGLSKVTSCQRLKVFHRKYRTKGSTAVVSLLTKLCGEDDGITKHKLNQHPAAKLKPDPVLMRSCANILQKAGYSAEYIRDHVDILSYPPGYLRNCLYICQEYACYNDQIGPVINDFCRFMNLRINHLKKVNVIPSRINVLDSLLYYMKIPKNECDVEINDQLPVKEVYWKFFNYYLKREMHIDDEAVRKLRRFDYFISFRLLRENLYLLRKSFGFTGAELLEMPFLIRTDPENTISILRSARGVNLKEAIVAHPRLLTVPSQHIQVVNDYLIKNDMDFNDLLNDPDVLGMDINTLMYRLAKIVHSPSLNVFKQHPRVGRLVQNSGVASERMLILKQLDMDCYDLALLTCHTSSFLRHIIDGIDRSNGKDVSLIVSRRLSVPLEDVERELSKNEGLAYVPLQTVKTNLDYLIEMGFSNEDIFRSVQILLYPKHLVENQLSDILINSVVVNDSIEYQVLNKKYFLPLALYYIEKEARFTESGIWKEKYNENTVSMLTGKFSDFS
;
A
#
# COMPACT_ATOMS: atom_id res chain seq x y z
N MET A 1 -43.07 -20.51 42.18
CA MET A 1 -43.76 -20.70 40.88
C MET A 1 -42.71 -20.59 39.79
N LEU A 2 -42.47 -21.71 39.09
CA LEU A 2 -41.49 -21.85 38.01
C LEU A 2 -41.87 -20.93 36.83
N ILE A 3 -40.99 -20.01 36.48
CA ILE A 3 -41.08 -19.25 35.22
C ILE A 3 -40.48 -20.15 34.15
N THR A 4 -41.35 -20.68 33.29
CA THR A 4 -41.02 -21.52 32.16
C THR A 4 -40.29 -20.71 31.08
N HIS A 5 -39.18 -21.26 30.57
CA HIS A 5 -38.46 -20.75 29.41
C HIS A 5 -39.39 -20.65 28.20
N SER A 6 -39.81 -19.44 27.84
CA SER A 6 -40.53 -19.17 26.60
C SER A 6 -39.59 -19.29 25.41
N LYS A 7 -39.89 -20.24 24.52
CA LYS A 7 -39.26 -20.42 23.21
C LYS A 7 -39.17 -19.07 22.46
N ILE A 8 -37.96 -18.74 22.02
CA ILE A 8 -37.67 -17.63 21.10
C ILE A 8 -38.45 -17.86 19.79
N PRO A 9 -39.22 -16.89 19.26
CA PRO A 9 -39.91 -17.08 17.99
C PRO A 9 -38.92 -17.08 16.83
N SER A 10 -38.82 -18.22 16.14
CA SER A 10 -37.98 -18.47 14.96
C SER A 10 -38.53 -17.84 13.66
N GLY A 11 -38.86 -16.54 13.67
CA GLY A 11 -39.48 -15.85 12.54
C GLY A 11 -38.56 -15.60 11.33
N LEU A 12 -37.25 -15.56 11.53
CA LEU A 12 -36.26 -15.27 10.49
C LEU A 12 -35.61 -16.53 9.88
N SER A 13 -35.81 -17.72 10.45
CA SER A 13 -35.05 -18.93 10.07
C SER A 13 -35.73 -19.78 8.99
N LYS A 14 -35.86 -19.28 7.74
CA LYS A 14 -35.98 -20.15 6.54
C LYS A 14 -35.26 -19.50 5.35
N VAL A 15 -34.32 -20.27 4.81
CA VAL A 15 -33.20 -19.86 3.95
C VAL A 15 -33.62 -19.39 2.55
N THR A 16 -33.07 -18.24 2.11
CA THR A 16 -32.48 -18.07 0.77
C THR A 16 -31.30 -17.08 0.88
N SER A 17 -30.10 -17.59 0.65
CA SER A 17 -28.85 -16.84 0.80
C SER A 17 -28.60 -15.93 -0.41
N CYS A 18 -28.34 -14.64 -0.15
CA CYS A 18 -27.99 -13.64 -1.17
C CYS A 18 -26.75 -14.08 -1.98
N GLN A 19 -26.92 -14.28 -3.28
CA GLN A 19 -25.89 -14.80 -4.19
C GLN A 19 -24.66 -13.88 -4.33
N ARG A 20 -24.79 -12.57 -4.06
CA ARG A 20 -23.68 -11.60 -4.18
C ARG A 20 -22.59 -11.75 -3.11
N LEU A 21 -22.94 -12.16 -1.89
CA LEU A 21 -21.96 -12.50 -0.86
C LEU A 21 -21.15 -13.76 -1.27
N LYS A 22 -21.77 -14.73 -1.94
CA LYS A 22 -21.13 -15.99 -2.36
C LYS A 22 -19.96 -15.81 -3.34
N VAL A 23 -19.94 -14.75 -4.16
CA VAL A 23 -18.90 -14.54 -5.18
C VAL A 23 -17.59 -14.04 -4.57
N PHE A 24 -17.65 -13.17 -3.55
CA PHE A 24 -16.48 -12.72 -2.79
C PHE A 24 -15.84 -13.85 -1.96
N HIS A 25 -16.60 -14.93 -1.72
CA HIS A 25 -16.29 -15.98 -0.76
C HIS A 25 -15.48 -17.17 -1.31
N ARG A 26 -15.08 -17.21 -2.59
CA ARG A 26 -14.46 -18.40 -3.19
C ARG A 26 -12.93 -18.55 -3.05
N LYS A 27 -12.18 -17.49 -2.66
CA LYS A 27 -10.72 -17.45 -2.89
C LYS A 27 -9.76 -17.96 -1.80
N TYR A 28 -10.20 -18.31 -0.59
CA TYR A 28 -9.27 -18.72 0.49
C TYR A 28 -9.83 -19.89 1.30
N ARG A 29 -9.16 -21.05 1.24
CA ARG A 29 -9.49 -22.29 1.97
C ARG A 29 -8.24 -22.78 2.72
N THR A 30 -8.27 -22.79 4.04
CA THR A 30 -7.33 -23.56 4.87
C THR A 30 -8.05 -24.16 6.09
N LYS A 31 -7.59 -25.33 6.56
CA LYS A 31 -8.12 -26.04 7.73
C LYS A 31 -7.49 -25.45 9.00
N GLY A 32 -8.29 -24.91 9.92
CA GLY A 32 -7.75 -24.29 11.15
C GLY A 32 -8.69 -24.33 12.35
N SER A 33 -9.21 -25.50 12.75
CA SER A 33 -10.19 -25.57 13.87
C SER A 33 -9.58 -25.31 15.26
N THR A 34 -8.29 -25.61 15.48
CA THR A 34 -7.70 -25.63 16.84
C THR A 34 -7.39 -24.23 17.38
N ALA A 35 -6.83 -23.33 16.58
CA ALA A 35 -6.52 -21.96 16.99
C ALA A 35 -7.78 -21.15 17.36
N VAL A 36 -8.90 -21.52 16.79
CA VAL A 36 -10.20 -20.84 16.87
C VAL A 36 -10.95 -21.27 18.09
N VAL A 37 -10.94 -22.58 18.35
CA VAL A 37 -11.41 -23.13 19.63
C VAL A 37 -10.60 -22.49 20.76
N SER A 38 -9.27 -22.46 20.68
CA SER A 38 -8.43 -21.80 21.69
C SER A 38 -8.75 -20.30 21.87
N LEU A 39 -8.97 -19.56 20.78
CA LEU A 39 -9.36 -18.15 20.84
C LEU A 39 -10.72 -17.98 21.53
N LEU A 40 -11.73 -18.74 21.13
CA LEU A 40 -13.09 -18.65 21.67
C LEU A 40 -13.12 -19.10 23.14
N THR A 41 -12.41 -20.15 23.49
CA THR A 41 -12.16 -20.59 24.87
C THR A 41 -11.56 -19.46 25.71
N LYS A 42 -10.53 -18.76 25.20
CA LYS A 42 -9.93 -17.59 25.88
C LYS A 42 -10.88 -16.40 26.00
N LEU A 43 -11.68 -16.14 24.96
CA LEU A 43 -12.62 -15.01 24.94
C LEU A 43 -13.85 -15.26 25.81
N CYS A 44 -14.25 -16.52 25.98
CA CYS A 44 -15.49 -16.91 26.65
C CYS A 44 -15.28 -17.54 28.03
N GLY A 45 -14.05 -17.96 28.37
CA GLY A 45 -13.70 -18.52 29.68
C GLY A 45 -14.18 -19.95 29.93
N GLU A 46 -14.31 -20.80 28.89
CA GLU A 46 -14.93 -22.13 28.98
C GLU A 46 -14.03 -23.29 28.52
N ASP A 47 -14.46 -24.53 28.79
CA ASP A 47 -13.80 -25.76 28.35
C ASP A 47 -13.82 -25.94 26.82
N ASP A 48 -12.70 -26.44 26.26
CA ASP A 48 -12.50 -26.64 24.83
C ASP A 48 -13.56 -27.58 24.19
N GLY A 49 -14.11 -28.53 24.95
CA GLY A 49 -15.14 -29.45 24.48
C GLY A 49 -16.46 -28.76 24.14
N ILE A 50 -16.89 -27.80 24.98
CA ILE A 50 -18.14 -27.04 24.80
C ILE A 50 -18.00 -26.09 23.59
N THR A 51 -16.88 -25.37 23.51
CA THR A 51 -16.55 -24.48 22.39
C THR A 51 -16.55 -25.25 21.07
N LYS A 52 -15.93 -26.43 21.04
CA LYS A 52 -15.88 -27.29 19.86
C LYS A 52 -17.26 -27.81 19.46
N HIS A 53 -18.11 -28.18 20.41
CA HIS A 53 -19.48 -28.60 20.14
C HIS A 53 -20.32 -27.48 19.50
N LYS A 54 -20.25 -26.25 20.02
CA LYS A 54 -20.97 -25.10 19.46
C LYS A 54 -20.45 -24.68 18.10
N LEU A 55 -19.12 -24.67 17.90
CA LEU A 55 -18.54 -24.48 16.57
C LEU A 55 -19.05 -25.53 15.57
N ASN A 56 -19.35 -26.74 16.05
CA ASN A 56 -19.92 -27.79 15.21
C ASN A 56 -21.35 -27.53 14.75
N GLN A 57 -22.13 -26.75 15.49
CA GLN A 57 -23.50 -26.37 15.16
C GLN A 57 -23.57 -25.22 14.14
N HIS A 58 -22.49 -24.44 13.97
CA HIS A 58 -22.41 -23.32 13.03
C HIS A 58 -21.41 -23.60 11.89
N PRO A 59 -21.82 -24.31 10.82
CA PRO A 59 -20.93 -24.68 9.71
C PRO A 59 -20.30 -23.47 8.98
N ALA A 60 -20.93 -22.29 9.03
CA ALA A 60 -20.36 -21.04 8.49
C ALA A 60 -19.09 -20.61 9.25
N ALA A 61 -19.07 -20.74 10.58
CA ALA A 61 -17.92 -20.42 11.43
C ALA A 61 -16.75 -21.43 11.26
N LYS A 62 -17.06 -22.67 10.84
CA LYS A 62 -16.05 -23.69 10.52
C LYS A 62 -15.33 -23.44 9.20
N LEU A 63 -15.97 -22.74 8.26
CA LEU A 63 -15.48 -22.67 6.89
C LEU A 63 -14.30 -21.71 6.70
N LYS A 64 -14.12 -20.71 7.58
CA LYS A 64 -13.15 -19.60 7.37
C LYS A 64 -12.70 -18.86 8.64
N PRO A 65 -12.12 -19.53 9.64
CA PRO A 65 -11.82 -18.79 10.84
C PRO A 65 -10.45 -18.11 10.73
N ASP A 66 -10.46 -16.79 10.57
CA ASP A 66 -9.31 -15.94 10.81
C ASP A 66 -9.36 -15.48 12.28
N PRO A 67 -8.47 -15.96 13.16
CA PRO A 67 -8.47 -15.60 14.56
C PRO A 67 -8.33 -14.10 14.81
N VAL A 68 -7.65 -13.36 13.92
CA VAL A 68 -7.47 -11.91 14.05
C VAL A 68 -8.78 -11.18 13.76
N LEU A 69 -9.48 -11.58 12.70
CA LEU A 69 -10.81 -11.03 12.38
C LEU A 69 -11.82 -11.36 13.48
N MET A 70 -11.88 -12.62 13.93
CA MET A 70 -12.81 -13.04 14.97
C MET A 70 -12.57 -12.31 16.29
N ARG A 71 -11.30 -12.12 16.68
CA ARG A 71 -10.95 -11.32 17.86
C ARG A 71 -11.39 -9.85 17.71
N SER A 72 -11.17 -9.27 16.53
CA SER A 72 -11.59 -7.89 16.25
C SER A 72 -13.10 -7.73 16.33
N CYS A 73 -13.86 -8.67 15.77
CA CYS A 73 -15.33 -8.71 15.87
C CYS A 73 -15.81 -8.91 17.32
N ALA A 74 -15.21 -9.82 18.07
CA ALA A 74 -15.54 -10.04 19.47
C ALA A 74 -15.29 -8.78 20.31
N ASN A 75 -14.17 -8.08 20.09
CA ASN A 75 -13.88 -6.81 20.76
C ASN A 75 -14.92 -5.73 20.43
N ILE A 76 -15.43 -5.67 19.19
CA ILE A 76 -16.51 -4.74 18.81
C ILE A 76 -17.79 -5.03 19.62
N LEU A 77 -18.17 -6.30 19.73
CA LEU A 77 -19.35 -6.71 20.49
C LEU A 77 -19.18 -6.47 21.99
N GLN A 78 -18.03 -6.81 22.57
CA GLN A 78 -17.74 -6.54 23.99
C GLN A 78 -17.80 -5.05 24.31
N LYS A 79 -17.21 -4.19 23.47
CA LYS A 79 -17.29 -2.72 23.61
C LYS A 79 -18.71 -2.19 23.52
N ALA A 80 -19.58 -2.89 22.79
CA ALA A 80 -21.00 -2.57 22.70
C ALA A 80 -21.84 -3.14 23.86
N GLY A 81 -21.20 -3.84 24.82
CA GLY A 81 -21.84 -4.36 26.03
C GLY A 81 -22.40 -5.77 25.92
N TYR A 82 -22.09 -6.52 24.85
CA TYR A 82 -22.53 -7.92 24.74
C TYR A 82 -21.72 -8.83 25.67
N SER A 83 -22.42 -9.74 26.35
CA SER A 83 -21.78 -10.74 27.21
C SER A 83 -20.98 -11.74 26.39
N ALA A 84 -19.99 -12.37 27.02
CA ALA A 84 -19.23 -13.45 26.42
C ALA A 84 -20.13 -14.62 25.97
N GLU A 85 -21.17 -14.92 26.76
CA GLU A 85 -22.18 -15.93 26.44
C GLU A 85 -22.91 -15.63 25.13
N TYR A 86 -23.32 -14.37 24.92
CA TYR A 86 -24.00 -13.97 23.68
C TYR A 86 -23.09 -14.13 22.46
N ILE A 87 -21.84 -13.69 22.57
CA ILE A 87 -20.83 -13.79 21.50
C ILE A 87 -20.59 -15.25 21.13
N ARG A 88 -20.50 -16.12 22.15
CA ARG A 88 -20.37 -17.57 21.98
C ARG A 88 -21.59 -18.20 21.31
N ASP A 89 -22.79 -17.73 21.61
CA ASP A 89 -24.01 -18.30 21.01
C ASP A 89 -24.25 -17.79 19.57
N HIS A 90 -23.47 -16.80 19.13
CA HIS A 90 -23.53 -16.20 17.79
C HIS A 90 -22.14 -16.17 17.11
N VAL A 91 -21.37 -17.26 17.19
CA VAL A 91 -20.00 -17.31 16.59
C VAL A 91 -20.00 -17.04 15.08
N ASP A 92 -21.10 -17.34 14.40
CA ASP A 92 -21.26 -17.09 12.98
C ASP A 92 -21.07 -15.63 12.59
N ILE A 93 -21.50 -14.68 13.44
CA ILE A 93 -21.31 -13.24 13.16
C ILE A 93 -19.85 -12.79 13.29
N LEU A 94 -19.00 -13.56 13.97
CA LEU A 94 -17.57 -13.27 14.08
C LEU A 94 -16.80 -13.53 12.79
N SER A 95 -17.43 -14.21 11.82
CA SER A 95 -16.83 -14.52 10.52
C SER A 95 -16.99 -13.36 9.52
N TYR A 96 -17.75 -12.31 9.85
CA TYR A 96 -17.88 -11.13 9.00
C TYR A 96 -16.67 -10.18 9.14
N PRO A 97 -16.40 -9.35 8.12
CA PRO A 97 -15.42 -8.26 8.26
C PRO A 97 -15.80 -7.32 9.43
N PRO A 98 -14.85 -6.91 10.29
CA PRO A 98 -15.12 -6.06 11.45
C PRO A 98 -15.88 -4.76 11.12
N GLY A 99 -15.52 -4.09 10.02
CA GLY A 99 -16.22 -2.89 9.57
C GLY A 99 -17.68 -3.15 9.18
N TYR A 100 -17.98 -4.29 8.55
CA TYR A 100 -19.35 -4.69 8.24
C TYR A 100 -20.16 -4.99 9.50
N LEU A 101 -19.57 -5.74 10.44
CA LEU A 101 -20.22 -6.06 11.72
C LEU A 101 -20.56 -4.79 12.50
N ARG A 102 -19.59 -3.87 12.65
CA ARG A 102 -19.79 -2.58 13.32
C ARG A 102 -20.90 -1.77 12.66
N ASN A 103 -20.87 -1.69 11.33
CA ASN A 103 -21.88 -0.96 10.57
C ASN A 103 -23.29 -1.52 10.79
N CYS A 104 -23.46 -2.84 10.70
CA CYS A 104 -24.75 -3.49 10.91
C CYS A 104 -25.23 -3.34 12.36
N LEU A 105 -24.31 -3.47 13.33
CA LEU A 105 -24.59 -3.26 14.75
C LEU A 105 -25.12 -1.85 14.99
N TYR A 106 -24.46 -0.82 14.45
CA TYR A 106 -24.91 0.57 14.60
C TYR A 106 -26.25 0.82 13.90
N ILE A 107 -26.49 0.23 12.72
CA ILE A 107 -27.81 0.29 12.09
C ILE A 107 -28.87 -0.35 13.00
N CYS A 108 -28.61 -1.51 13.60
CA CYS A 108 -29.57 -2.13 14.52
C CYS A 108 -29.90 -1.22 15.71
N GLN A 109 -28.88 -0.59 16.30
CA GLN A 109 -29.05 0.36 17.41
C GLN A 109 -29.81 1.63 16.96
N GLU A 110 -29.49 2.17 15.79
CA GLU A 110 -30.14 3.34 15.19
C GLU A 110 -31.64 3.12 14.97
N TYR A 111 -32.04 1.89 14.61
CA TYR A 111 -33.43 1.46 14.47
C TYR A 111 -34.05 0.93 15.77
N ALA A 112 -33.33 1.05 16.89
CA ALA A 112 -33.73 0.60 18.22
C ALA A 112 -34.06 -0.90 18.32
N CYS A 113 -33.36 -1.76 17.57
CA CYS A 113 -33.51 -3.20 17.71
C CYS A 113 -33.14 -3.65 19.13
N TYR A 114 -33.82 -4.67 19.66
CA TYR A 114 -33.41 -5.28 20.92
C TYR A 114 -32.03 -5.95 20.80
N ASN A 115 -31.27 -5.94 21.89
CA ASN A 115 -29.90 -6.44 21.92
C ASN A 115 -29.78 -7.92 21.55
N ASP A 116 -30.74 -8.75 21.95
CA ASP A 116 -30.78 -10.18 21.65
C ASP A 116 -31.05 -10.46 20.16
N GLN A 117 -31.65 -9.51 19.43
CA GLN A 117 -32.06 -9.67 18.02
C GLN A 117 -30.95 -9.33 17.02
N ILE A 118 -29.81 -8.83 17.47
CA ILE A 118 -28.75 -8.31 16.60
C ILE A 118 -28.06 -9.41 15.78
N GLY A 119 -27.72 -10.54 16.39
CA GLY A 119 -27.17 -11.70 15.70
C GLY A 119 -28.07 -12.18 14.54
N PRO A 120 -29.36 -12.48 14.80
CA PRO A 120 -30.32 -12.80 13.76
C PRO A 120 -30.44 -11.75 12.66
N VAL A 121 -30.46 -10.46 13.01
CA VAL A 121 -30.54 -9.36 12.04
C VAL A 121 -29.28 -9.27 11.17
N ILE A 122 -28.08 -9.39 11.75
CA ILE A 122 -26.83 -9.35 10.99
C ILE A 122 -26.76 -10.50 9.98
N ASN A 123 -27.17 -11.70 10.41
CA ASN A 123 -27.16 -12.89 9.56
C ASN A 123 -28.14 -12.81 8.38
N ASP A 124 -29.24 -12.08 8.53
CA ASP A 124 -30.23 -11.88 7.48
C ASP A 124 -30.49 -10.39 7.21
N PHE A 125 -29.41 -9.61 7.14
CA PHE A 125 -29.48 -8.15 7.07
C PHE A 125 -30.27 -7.66 5.85
N CYS A 126 -30.11 -8.33 4.70
CA CYS A 126 -30.88 -8.02 3.50
C CYS A 126 -32.38 -8.18 3.72
N ARG A 127 -32.82 -9.23 4.42
CA ARG A 127 -34.24 -9.41 4.73
C ARG A 127 -34.71 -8.35 5.72
N PHE A 128 -33.94 -8.10 6.79
CA PHE A 128 -34.24 -7.04 7.75
C PHE A 128 -34.50 -5.70 7.05
N MET A 129 -33.62 -5.29 6.13
CA MET A 129 -33.76 -4.05 5.36
C MET A 129 -35.03 -4.01 4.49
N ASN A 130 -35.59 -5.15 4.09
CA ASN A 130 -36.80 -5.23 3.27
C ASN A 130 -38.10 -5.39 4.08
N LEU A 131 -38.02 -5.67 5.39
CA LEU A 131 -39.20 -5.79 6.25
C LEU A 131 -39.74 -4.41 6.64
N ARG A 132 -41.07 -4.33 6.82
CA ARG A 132 -41.75 -3.13 7.32
C ARG A 132 -41.51 -2.95 8.82
N ILE A 133 -41.40 -1.70 9.26
CA ILE A 133 -41.19 -1.38 10.68
C ILE A 133 -42.30 -1.97 11.56
N ASN A 134 -43.56 -1.89 11.15
CA ASN A 134 -44.68 -2.46 11.91
C ASN A 134 -44.59 -3.98 12.08
N HIS A 135 -44.05 -4.69 11.08
CA HIS A 135 -43.84 -6.12 11.16
C HIS A 135 -42.73 -6.42 12.17
N LEU A 136 -41.61 -5.70 12.09
CA LEU A 136 -40.50 -5.81 13.04
C LEU A 136 -40.94 -5.51 14.49
N LYS A 137 -41.86 -4.55 14.68
CA LYS A 137 -42.50 -4.29 15.97
C LYS A 137 -43.38 -5.44 16.46
N LYS A 138 -44.17 -6.06 15.56
CA LYS A 138 -45.02 -7.21 15.89
C LYS A 138 -44.23 -8.45 16.27
N VAL A 139 -43.07 -8.66 15.66
CA VAL A 139 -42.18 -9.79 15.98
C VAL A 139 -41.15 -9.47 17.07
N ASN A 140 -41.32 -8.35 17.78
CA ASN A 140 -40.43 -7.90 18.85
C ASN A 140 -38.94 -7.79 18.45
N VAL A 141 -38.67 -7.41 17.20
CA VAL A 141 -37.31 -7.01 16.80
C VAL A 141 -37.05 -5.55 17.21
N ILE A 142 -38.05 -4.69 17.01
CA ILE A 142 -38.06 -3.28 17.45
C ILE A 142 -39.13 -3.12 18.54
N PRO A 143 -38.92 -2.36 19.62
CA PRO A 143 -39.94 -2.08 20.62
C PRO A 143 -41.18 -1.42 20.01
N SER A 144 -42.36 -1.92 20.35
CA SER A 144 -43.64 -1.45 19.78
C SER A 144 -43.91 0.04 20.02
N ARG A 145 -43.41 0.59 21.14
CA ARG A 145 -43.61 1.98 21.55
C ARG A 145 -42.61 2.97 20.93
N ILE A 146 -41.50 2.50 20.34
CA ILE A 146 -40.47 3.41 19.84
C ILE A 146 -40.85 3.96 18.46
N ASN A 147 -40.72 5.27 18.31
CA ASN A 147 -40.73 5.92 17.01
C ASN A 147 -39.32 5.83 16.41
N VAL A 148 -39.21 5.18 15.25
CA VAL A 148 -37.91 4.95 14.59
C VAL A 148 -37.25 6.26 14.17
N LEU A 149 -38.02 7.25 13.69
CA LEU A 149 -37.47 8.56 13.31
C LEU A 149 -36.84 9.27 14.51
N ASP A 150 -37.48 9.23 15.68
CA ASP A 150 -36.93 9.84 16.90
C ASP A 150 -35.59 9.20 17.30
N SER A 151 -35.46 7.88 17.13
CA SER A 151 -34.20 7.15 17.34
C SER A 151 -33.11 7.58 16.35
N LEU A 152 -33.44 7.68 15.06
CA LEU A 152 -32.48 8.14 14.03
C LEU A 152 -32.01 9.58 14.30
N LEU A 153 -32.93 10.47 14.65
CA LEU A 153 -32.63 11.87 15.00
C LEU A 153 -31.71 11.98 16.22
N TYR A 154 -31.97 11.16 17.25
CA TYR A 154 -31.12 11.09 18.45
C TYR A 154 -29.66 10.74 18.10
N TYR A 155 -29.44 9.67 17.34
CA TYR A 155 -28.07 9.27 16.98
C TYR A 155 -27.37 10.30 16.10
N MET A 156 -28.11 11.03 15.28
CA MET A 156 -27.58 12.09 14.44
C MET A 156 -27.39 13.43 15.14
N LYS A 157 -27.95 13.59 16.35
CA LYS A 157 -27.98 14.86 17.09
C LYS A 157 -28.72 15.96 16.30
N ILE A 158 -29.83 15.57 15.66
CA ILE A 158 -30.68 16.49 14.91
C ILE A 158 -31.95 16.78 15.74
N PRO A 159 -32.24 18.05 16.08
CA PRO A 159 -33.48 18.42 16.75
C PRO A 159 -34.71 18.03 15.92
N LYS A 160 -35.75 17.52 16.59
CA LYS A 160 -36.96 17.02 15.93
C LYS A 160 -37.72 18.08 15.13
N ASN A 161 -37.70 19.31 15.59
CA ASN A 161 -38.32 20.47 14.95
C ASN A 161 -37.60 20.89 13.65
N GLU A 162 -36.39 20.42 13.40
CA GLU A 162 -35.63 20.73 12.17
C GLU A 162 -35.84 19.68 11.07
N CYS A 163 -36.47 18.54 11.38
CA CYS A 163 -36.65 17.44 10.45
C CYS A 163 -38.04 17.47 9.81
N ASP A 164 -38.09 17.57 8.49
CA ASP A 164 -39.31 17.55 7.67
C ASP A 164 -39.60 16.17 7.07
N VAL A 165 -38.81 15.15 7.42
CA VAL A 165 -38.95 13.81 6.83
C VAL A 165 -40.16 13.07 7.41
N GLU A 166 -41.12 12.78 6.54
CA GLU A 166 -42.26 11.94 6.89
C GLU A 166 -41.91 10.44 6.81
N ILE A 167 -41.86 9.82 7.99
CA ILE A 167 -41.60 8.39 8.20
C ILE A 167 -42.77 7.78 8.96
N ASN A 168 -43.29 6.66 8.48
CA ASN A 168 -44.32 5.88 9.17
C ASN A 168 -43.94 4.39 9.25
N ASP A 169 -44.62 3.67 10.14
CA ASP A 169 -44.30 2.26 10.41
C ASP A 169 -44.70 1.30 9.28
N GLN A 170 -45.41 1.75 8.25
CA GLN A 170 -45.78 0.92 7.08
C GLN A 170 -44.64 0.82 6.07
N LEU A 171 -43.63 1.70 6.16
CA LEU A 171 -42.50 1.68 5.26
C LEU A 171 -41.53 0.54 5.59
N PRO A 172 -40.93 -0.10 4.57
CA PRO A 172 -39.75 -0.94 4.73
C PRO A 172 -38.56 -0.18 5.35
N VAL A 173 -37.74 -0.85 6.15
CA VAL A 173 -36.51 -0.28 6.75
C VAL A 173 -35.64 0.43 5.71
N LYS A 174 -35.44 -0.16 4.53
CA LYS A 174 -34.66 0.46 3.45
C LYS A 174 -35.25 1.77 2.93
N GLU A 175 -36.58 1.91 2.92
CA GLU A 175 -37.23 3.13 2.44
C GLU A 175 -37.11 4.23 3.49
N VAL A 176 -37.28 3.88 4.76
CA VAL A 176 -36.97 4.74 5.92
C VAL A 176 -35.52 5.23 5.82
N TYR A 177 -34.58 4.30 5.62
CA TYR A 177 -33.16 4.61 5.46
C TYR A 177 -32.93 5.63 4.34
N TRP A 178 -33.42 5.37 3.13
CA TRP A 178 -33.14 6.23 1.98
C TRP A 178 -33.82 7.59 2.06
N LYS A 179 -34.99 7.69 2.71
CA LYS A 179 -35.63 8.98 3.01
C LYS A 179 -34.75 9.80 3.94
N PHE A 180 -34.33 9.21 5.05
CA PHE A 180 -33.52 9.90 6.06
C PHE A 180 -32.10 10.21 5.57
N PHE A 181 -31.47 9.27 4.86
CA PHE A 181 -30.16 9.46 4.22
C PHE A 181 -30.17 10.65 3.25
N ASN A 182 -31.21 10.77 2.44
CA ASN A 182 -31.35 11.88 1.52
C ASN A 182 -31.45 13.22 2.26
N TYR A 183 -32.36 13.30 3.23
CA TYR A 183 -32.51 14.50 4.05
C TYR A 183 -31.19 14.91 4.70
N TYR A 184 -30.51 13.94 5.32
CA TYR A 184 -29.24 14.20 6.01
C TYR A 184 -28.16 14.72 5.06
N LEU A 185 -27.97 14.08 3.89
CA LEU A 185 -26.95 14.55 2.95
C LEU A 185 -27.28 15.91 2.35
N LYS A 186 -28.55 16.21 2.04
CA LYS A 186 -28.94 17.55 1.56
C LYS A 186 -28.61 18.62 2.59
N ARG A 187 -28.97 18.37 3.86
CA ARG A 187 -28.69 19.25 4.98
C ARG A 187 -27.19 19.48 5.17
N GLU A 188 -26.42 18.40 5.25
CA GLU A 188 -25.00 18.51 5.57
C GLU A 188 -24.19 19.02 4.38
N MET A 189 -24.47 18.56 3.17
CA MET A 189 -23.67 18.87 1.97
C MET A 189 -24.18 20.05 1.17
N HIS A 190 -25.36 20.60 1.49
CA HIS A 190 -26.01 21.66 0.73
C HIS A 190 -26.19 21.30 -0.76
N ILE A 191 -26.63 20.06 -1.00
CA ILE A 191 -26.81 19.48 -2.34
C ILE A 191 -28.29 19.26 -2.66
N ASP A 192 -28.62 19.20 -3.95
CA ASP A 192 -29.99 18.98 -4.41
C ASP A 192 -30.39 17.48 -4.51
N ASP A 193 -31.66 17.24 -4.82
CA ASP A 193 -32.24 15.91 -4.97
C ASP A 193 -31.59 15.07 -6.08
N GLU A 194 -31.11 15.72 -7.14
CA GLU A 194 -30.50 15.02 -8.27
C GLU A 194 -29.10 14.52 -7.92
N ALA A 195 -28.30 15.36 -7.28
CA ALA A 195 -26.99 15.03 -6.75
C ALA A 195 -27.08 13.85 -5.76
N VAL A 196 -28.04 13.90 -4.83
CA VAL A 196 -28.28 12.79 -3.89
C VAL A 196 -28.70 11.50 -4.61
N ARG A 197 -29.52 11.60 -5.68
CA ARG A 197 -29.90 10.43 -6.49
C ARG A 197 -28.69 9.76 -7.15
N LYS A 198 -27.66 10.51 -7.55
CA LYS A 198 -26.40 9.95 -8.07
C LYS A 198 -25.67 9.12 -7.00
N LEU A 199 -25.72 9.52 -5.73
CA LEU A 199 -25.13 8.80 -4.61
C LEU A 199 -25.84 7.48 -4.26
N ARG A 200 -27.13 7.35 -4.62
CA ARG A 200 -27.94 6.14 -4.37
C ARG A 200 -27.57 4.95 -5.24
N ARG A 201 -26.74 5.11 -6.28
CA ARG A 201 -26.38 4.05 -7.24
C ARG A 201 -25.64 2.84 -6.66
N PHE A 202 -25.45 2.79 -5.34
CA PHE A 202 -24.69 1.73 -4.70
C PHE A 202 -25.53 1.07 -3.59
N ASP A 203 -25.56 -0.26 -3.63
CA ASP A 203 -26.39 -1.11 -2.76
C ASP A 203 -25.82 -1.28 -1.33
N TYR A 204 -25.07 -0.31 -0.80
CA TYR A 204 -24.44 -0.39 0.51
C TYR A 204 -25.03 0.60 1.50
N PHE A 205 -25.59 0.08 2.59
CA PHE A 205 -26.13 0.85 3.71
C PHE A 205 -25.03 1.14 4.72
N ILE A 206 -24.74 2.42 4.97
CA ILE A 206 -23.85 2.87 6.04
C ILE A 206 -24.67 3.39 7.23
N SER A 207 -24.29 3.04 8.45
CA SER A 207 -24.90 3.58 9.67
C SER A 207 -24.76 5.11 9.67
N PHE A 208 -25.79 5.79 10.16
CA PHE A 208 -25.79 7.25 10.15
C PHE A 208 -24.71 7.82 11.10
N ARG A 209 -24.37 7.10 12.18
CA ARG A 209 -23.23 7.43 13.04
C ARG A 209 -21.91 7.46 12.27
N LEU A 210 -21.58 6.37 11.56
CA LEU A 210 -20.34 6.29 10.78
C LEU A 210 -20.34 7.31 9.66
N LEU A 211 -21.49 7.53 9.01
CA LEU A 211 -21.64 8.56 7.98
C LEU A 211 -21.32 9.96 8.53
N ARG A 212 -21.89 10.34 9.68
CA ARG A 212 -21.60 11.63 10.31
C ARG A 212 -20.14 11.77 10.68
N GLU A 213 -19.58 10.77 11.34
CA GLU A 213 -18.17 10.77 11.75
C GLU A 213 -17.24 10.90 10.55
N ASN A 214 -17.54 10.17 9.47
CA ASN A 214 -16.75 10.21 8.25
C ASN A 214 -16.87 11.56 7.52
N LEU A 215 -18.08 12.12 7.36
CA LEU A 215 -18.26 13.44 6.76
C LEU A 215 -17.55 14.54 7.56
N TYR A 216 -17.65 14.49 8.89
CA TYR A 216 -16.92 15.41 9.75
C TYR A 216 -15.42 15.30 9.56
N LEU A 217 -14.88 14.08 9.48
CA LEU A 217 -13.46 13.83 9.26
C LEU A 217 -12.99 14.31 7.89
N LEU A 218 -13.73 14.01 6.82
CA LEU A 218 -13.43 14.43 5.45
C LEU A 218 -13.36 15.96 5.34
N ARG A 219 -14.30 16.67 5.97
CA ARG A 219 -14.32 18.14 5.97
C ARG A 219 -13.24 18.74 6.85
N LYS A 220 -13.21 18.36 8.12
CA LYS A 220 -12.35 19.01 9.12
C LYS A 220 -10.89 18.64 8.93
N SER A 221 -10.59 17.38 8.63
CA SER A 221 -9.21 16.93 8.49
C SER A 221 -8.67 17.17 7.10
N PHE A 222 -9.45 17.00 6.04
CA PHE A 222 -8.95 17.06 4.66
C PHE A 222 -9.46 18.26 3.85
N GLY A 223 -10.48 18.98 4.32
CA GLY A 223 -10.99 20.15 3.63
C GLY A 223 -11.97 19.86 2.48
N PHE A 224 -12.41 18.60 2.31
CA PHE A 224 -13.31 18.25 1.21
C PHE A 224 -14.67 18.96 1.33
N THR A 225 -15.05 19.64 0.26
CA THR A 225 -16.34 20.31 0.09
C THR A 225 -17.45 19.34 -0.29
N GLY A 226 -18.71 19.79 -0.19
CA GLY A 226 -19.86 19.01 -0.65
C GLY A 226 -19.76 18.61 -2.13
N ALA A 227 -19.28 19.53 -2.98
CA ALA A 227 -19.12 19.31 -4.41
C ALA A 227 -18.04 18.25 -4.71
N GLU A 228 -16.87 18.31 -4.07
CA GLU A 228 -15.81 17.31 -4.28
C GLU A 228 -16.24 15.90 -3.84
N LEU A 229 -17.01 15.80 -2.75
CA LEU A 229 -17.56 14.53 -2.28
C LEU A 229 -18.61 13.94 -3.24
N LEU A 230 -19.30 14.77 -4.03
CA LEU A 230 -20.20 14.29 -5.08
C LEU A 230 -19.44 13.68 -6.27
N GLU A 231 -18.30 14.26 -6.63
CA GLU A 231 -17.41 13.72 -7.66
C GLU A 231 -16.71 12.43 -7.18
N MET A 232 -16.58 12.26 -5.86
CA MET A 232 -15.96 11.09 -5.24
C MET A 232 -16.87 10.40 -4.21
N PRO A 233 -18.01 9.81 -4.61
CA PRO A 233 -19.00 9.21 -3.69
C PRO A 233 -18.45 8.09 -2.80
N PHE A 234 -17.36 7.45 -3.22
CA PHE A 234 -16.72 6.38 -2.45
C PHE A 234 -16.15 6.90 -1.12
N LEU A 235 -15.75 8.17 -1.05
CA LEU A 235 -15.22 8.80 0.17
C LEU A 235 -16.26 8.83 1.28
N ILE A 236 -17.52 9.09 0.96
CA ILE A 236 -18.62 9.15 1.94
C ILE A 236 -18.77 7.81 2.68
N ARG A 237 -18.29 6.70 2.09
CA ARG A 237 -18.42 5.34 2.61
C ARG A 237 -17.15 4.78 3.26
N THR A 238 -16.07 5.55 3.33
CA THR A 238 -14.85 5.08 4.00
C THR A 238 -15.12 4.87 5.49
N ASP A 239 -14.46 3.87 6.08
CA ASP A 239 -14.54 3.66 7.52
C ASP A 239 -13.77 4.80 8.23
N PRO A 240 -14.43 5.60 9.09
CA PRO A 240 -13.75 6.68 9.80
C PRO A 240 -12.60 6.16 10.67
N GLU A 241 -12.72 4.95 11.26
CA GLU A 241 -11.62 4.37 12.04
C GLU A 241 -10.42 4.00 11.17
N ASN A 242 -10.67 3.44 9.98
CA ASN A 242 -9.60 3.16 9.01
C ASN A 242 -8.91 4.46 8.61
N THR A 243 -9.68 5.51 8.32
CA THR A 243 -9.15 6.83 7.94
C THR A 243 -8.25 7.41 9.04
N ILE A 244 -8.69 7.37 10.30
CA ILE A 244 -7.88 7.80 11.46
C ILE A 244 -6.62 6.93 11.59
N SER A 245 -6.74 5.63 11.36
CA SER A 245 -5.63 4.69 11.46
C SER A 245 -4.60 4.89 10.35
N ILE A 246 -5.04 5.20 9.12
CA ILE A 246 -4.16 5.56 7.99
C ILE A 246 -3.29 6.75 8.37
N LEU A 247 -3.89 7.83 8.90
CA LEU A 247 -3.15 9.03 9.32
C LEU A 247 -2.10 8.75 10.41
N ARG A 248 -2.22 7.63 11.12
CA ARG A 248 -1.26 7.18 12.15
C ARG A 248 -0.31 6.09 11.68
N SER A 249 -0.50 5.54 10.48
CA SER A 249 0.15 4.30 10.04
C SER A 249 1.55 4.49 9.44
N ALA A 250 1.80 5.63 8.79
CA ALA A 250 3.11 5.92 8.21
C ALA A 250 3.89 6.90 9.10
N ARG A 251 5.03 6.44 9.62
CA ARG A 251 5.93 7.27 10.45
C ARG A 251 6.73 8.22 9.55
N GLY A 252 6.76 9.51 9.88
CA GLY A 252 7.56 10.50 9.17
C GLY A 252 7.01 10.92 7.79
N VAL A 253 5.83 10.43 7.40
CA VAL A 253 5.19 10.74 6.12
C VAL A 253 3.96 11.59 6.34
N ASN A 254 3.85 12.72 5.63
CA ASN A 254 2.65 13.54 5.64
C ASN A 254 1.57 12.93 4.70
N LEU A 255 0.92 11.86 5.16
CA LEU A 255 -0.14 11.20 4.38
C LEU A 255 -1.34 12.11 4.10
N LYS A 256 -1.54 13.19 4.87
CA LYS A 256 -2.68 14.08 4.68
C LYS A 256 -2.64 14.72 3.29
N GLU A 257 -1.50 15.26 2.88
CA GLU A 257 -1.32 15.89 1.57
C GLU A 257 -1.48 14.86 0.45
N ALA A 258 -0.87 13.68 0.61
CA ALA A 258 -1.01 12.58 -0.33
C ALA A 258 -2.47 12.12 -0.49
N ILE A 259 -3.25 12.09 0.59
CA ILE A 259 -4.68 11.75 0.55
C ILE A 259 -5.50 12.82 -0.15
N VAL A 260 -5.19 14.10 0.04
CA VAL A 260 -5.89 15.19 -0.67
C VAL A 260 -5.64 15.08 -2.18
N ALA A 261 -4.39 14.82 -2.58
CA ALA A 261 -4.05 14.59 -3.99
C ALA A 261 -4.61 13.27 -4.54
N HIS A 262 -4.69 12.22 -3.71
CA HIS A 262 -5.12 10.87 -4.10
C HIS A 262 -6.11 10.26 -3.09
N PRO A 263 -7.39 10.68 -3.11
CA PRO A 263 -8.36 10.33 -2.07
C PRO A 263 -8.70 8.84 -1.99
N ARG A 264 -8.42 8.07 -3.05
CA ARG A 264 -8.56 6.61 -3.06
C ARG A 264 -7.71 5.90 -2.00
N LEU A 265 -6.65 6.53 -1.50
CA LEU A 265 -5.84 6.00 -0.40
C LEU A 265 -6.68 5.69 0.85
N LEU A 266 -7.78 6.41 1.09
CA LEU A 266 -8.68 6.14 2.22
C LEU A 266 -9.42 4.80 2.13
N THR A 267 -9.43 4.18 0.95
CA THR A 267 -10.02 2.86 0.73
C THR A 267 -9.04 1.72 1.04
N VAL A 268 -7.75 2.02 1.20
CA VAL A 268 -6.71 1.05 1.52
C VAL A 268 -6.76 0.74 3.02
N PRO A 269 -6.73 -0.53 3.45
CA PRO A 269 -6.64 -0.87 4.87
C PRO A 269 -5.40 -0.26 5.52
N SER A 270 -5.52 0.36 6.69
CA SER A 270 -4.40 1.00 7.38
C SER A 270 -3.27 0.01 7.70
N GLN A 271 -3.61 -1.26 7.93
CA GLN A 271 -2.62 -2.32 8.15
C GLN A 271 -1.76 -2.57 6.91
N HIS A 272 -2.32 -2.43 5.69
CA HIS A 272 -1.53 -2.56 4.46
C HIS A 272 -0.48 -1.45 4.38
N ILE A 273 -0.87 -0.20 4.64
CA ILE A 273 0.06 0.94 4.64
C ILE A 273 1.16 0.73 5.67
N GLN A 274 0.81 0.29 6.88
CA GLN A 274 1.78 0.01 7.93
C GLN A 274 2.80 -1.07 7.51
N VAL A 275 2.32 -2.22 7.01
CA VAL A 275 3.20 -3.32 6.57
C VAL A 275 4.13 -2.88 5.45
N VAL A 276 3.62 -2.10 4.49
CA VAL A 276 4.44 -1.54 3.40
C VAL A 276 5.48 -0.57 3.96
N ASN A 277 5.08 0.36 4.83
CA ASN A 277 5.99 1.33 5.43
C ASN A 277 7.12 0.65 6.21
N ASP A 278 6.79 -0.35 7.03
CA ASP A 278 7.78 -1.13 7.79
C ASP A 278 8.73 -1.88 6.84
N TYR A 279 8.23 -2.40 5.72
CA TYR A 279 9.06 -3.03 4.69
C TYR A 279 9.99 -2.05 3.99
N LEU A 280 9.50 -0.87 3.61
CA LEU A 280 10.32 0.14 2.93
C LEU A 280 11.45 0.64 3.84
N ILE A 281 11.14 0.94 5.12
CA ILE A 281 12.14 1.32 6.12
C ILE A 281 13.22 0.25 6.27
N LYS A 282 12.83 -1.03 6.34
CA LYS A 282 13.77 -2.14 6.47
C LYS A 282 14.73 -2.28 5.28
N ASN A 283 14.37 -1.77 4.10
CA ASN A 283 15.14 -1.92 2.87
C ASN A 283 15.73 -0.59 2.35
N ASP A 284 15.78 0.44 3.20
CA ASP A 284 16.27 1.80 2.89
C ASP A 284 15.56 2.44 1.69
N MET A 285 14.24 2.29 1.63
CA MET A 285 13.37 2.92 0.64
C MET A 285 12.51 4.00 1.32
N ASP A 286 12.34 5.15 0.66
CA ASP A 286 11.45 6.20 1.14
C ASP A 286 10.01 5.89 0.73
N PHE A 287 9.08 5.98 1.68
CA PHE A 287 7.65 5.85 1.41
C PHE A 287 7.13 6.97 0.51
N ASN A 288 7.71 8.18 0.56
CA ASN A 288 7.35 9.28 -0.33
C ASN A 288 7.62 8.96 -1.81
N ASP A 289 8.68 8.20 -2.10
CA ASP A 289 8.97 7.77 -3.48
C ASP A 289 7.88 6.83 -4.01
N LEU A 290 7.28 6.01 -3.13
CA LEU A 290 6.16 5.17 -3.50
C LEU A 290 4.87 5.97 -3.70
N LEU A 291 4.69 7.06 -2.94
CA LEU A 291 3.53 7.94 -3.02
C LEU A 291 3.47 8.79 -4.30
N ASN A 292 4.55 8.89 -5.06
CA ASN A 292 4.52 9.48 -6.40
C ASN A 292 3.66 8.65 -7.38
N ASP A 293 3.43 7.36 -7.10
CA ASP A 293 2.49 6.49 -7.83
C ASP A 293 1.56 5.75 -6.82
N PRO A 294 0.63 6.45 -6.15
CA PRO A 294 -0.08 5.95 -4.98
C PRO A 294 -1.06 4.81 -5.29
N ASP A 295 -1.44 4.64 -6.56
CA ASP A 295 -2.23 3.50 -7.04
C ASP A 295 -1.56 2.15 -6.72
N VAL A 296 -0.24 2.13 -6.52
CA VAL A 296 0.49 0.95 -6.07
C VAL A 296 -0.01 0.44 -4.72
N LEU A 297 -0.41 1.33 -3.82
CA LEU A 297 -0.93 0.96 -2.49
C LEU A 297 -2.33 0.33 -2.57
N GLY A 298 -3.02 0.46 -3.70
CA GLY A 298 -4.29 -0.21 -3.98
C GLY A 298 -4.15 -1.68 -4.41
N MET A 299 -2.92 -2.18 -4.65
CA MET A 299 -2.69 -3.57 -5.01
C MET A 299 -2.99 -4.53 -3.84
N ASP A 300 -3.24 -5.80 -4.14
CA ASP A 300 -3.24 -6.84 -3.12
C ASP A 300 -1.88 -6.85 -2.40
N ILE A 301 -1.91 -6.90 -1.07
CA ILE A 301 -0.71 -6.76 -0.23
C ILE A 301 0.36 -7.81 -0.58
N ASN A 302 -0.03 -9.05 -0.88
CA ASN A 302 0.95 -10.09 -1.22
C ASN A 302 1.61 -9.81 -2.57
N THR A 303 0.82 -9.30 -3.53
CA THR A 303 1.35 -8.90 -4.84
C THR A 303 2.31 -7.72 -4.71
N LEU A 304 1.94 -6.70 -3.93
CA LEU A 304 2.79 -5.55 -3.67
C LEU A 304 4.12 -5.97 -3.01
N MET A 305 4.03 -6.75 -1.93
CA MET A 305 5.20 -7.23 -1.20
C MET A 305 6.11 -8.12 -2.07
N TYR A 306 5.53 -9.01 -2.87
CA TYR A 306 6.29 -9.81 -3.84
C TYR A 306 7.06 -8.94 -4.84
N ARG A 307 6.41 -7.91 -5.39
CA ARG A 307 7.02 -7.01 -6.39
C ARG A 307 8.09 -6.11 -5.78
N LEU A 308 7.87 -5.58 -4.58
CA LEU A 308 8.89 -4.84 -3.83
C LEU A 308 10.10 -5.73 -3.54
N ALA A 309 9.87 -6.95 -3.03
CA ALA A 309 10.95 -7.91 -2.80
C ALA A 309 11.71 -8.26 -4.08
N LYS A 310 11.02 -8.40 -5.21
CA LYS A 310 11.67 -8.63 -6.51
C LYS A 310 12.62 -7.50 -6.89
N ILE A 311 12.24 -6.24 -6.67
CA ILE A 311 13.09 -5.07 -6.95
C ILE A 311 14.30 -5.05 -6.02
N VAL A 312 14.08 -5.22 -4.72
CA VAL A 312 15.14 -5.16 -3.71
C VAL A 312 16.18 -6.27 -3.91
N HIS A 313 15.77 -7.50 -4.18
CA HIS A 313 16.68 -8.64 -4.28
C HIS A 313 17.22 -8.87 -5.69
N SER A 314 16.72 -8.18 -6.72
CA SER A 314 17.24 -8.29 -8.08
C SER A 314 18.46 -7.40 -8.24
N PRO A 315 19.65 -7.93 -8.60
CA PRO A 315 20.84 -7.12 -8.81
C PRO A 315 20.61 -5.98 -9.82
N SER A 316 19.94 -6.28 -10.93
CA SER A 316 19.69 -5.32 -12.02
C SER A 316 18.64 -4.24 -11.72
N LEU A 317 17.74 -4.49 -10.76
CA LEU A 317 16.65 -3.55 -10.42
C LEU A 317 16.88 -2.81 -9.09
N ASN A 318 17.71 -3.36 -8.20
CA ASN A 318 18.00 -2.78 -6.89
C ASN A 318 18.59 -1.35 -7.02
N VAL A 319 19.30 -1.06 -8.11
CA VAL A 319 19.76 0.31 -8.44
C VAL A 319 18.63 1.35 -8.39
N PHE A 320 17.40 0.97 -8.71
CA PHE A 320 16.24 1.88 -8.74
C PHE A 320 15.41 1.88 -7.44
N LYS A 321 15.82 1.17 -6.39
CA LYS A 321 15.00 1.08 -5.16
C LYS A 321 14.80 2.43 -4.48
N GLN A 322 15.73 3.37 -4.66
CA GLN A 322 15.67 4.75 -4.17
C GLN A 322 15.34 5.73 -5.29
N HIS A 323 14.58 5.33 -6.31
CA HIS A 323 14.16 6.22 -7.38
C HIS A 323 12.80 6.86 -7.04
N PRO A 324 12.55 8.17 -7.26
CA PRO A 324 11.25 8.81 -6.99
C PRO A 324 10.08 8.17 -7.73
N ARG A 325 10.36 7.47 -8.83
CA ARG A 325 9.37 6.73 -9.64
C ARG A 325 9.39 5.21 -9.39
N VAL A 326 9.88 4.78 -8.23
CA VAL A 326 9.92 3.36 -7.87
C VAL A 326 8.52 2.75 -7.84
N GLY A 327 7.49 3.53 -7.52
CA GLY A 327 6.11 3.08 -7.62
C GLY A 327 5.74 2.60 -9.03
N ARG A 328 6.08 3.37 -10.07
CA ARG A 328 5.93 2.94 -11.46
C ARG A 328 6.71 1.67 -11.80
N LEU A 329 7.90 1.47 -11.22
CA LEU A 329 8.64 0.22 -11.36
C LEU A 329 7.88 -0.94 -10.71
N VAL A 330 7.31 -0.75 -9.52
CA VAL A 330 6.48 -1.75 -8.84
C VAL A 330 5.25 -2.09 -9.68
N GLN A 331 4.58 -1.13 -10.30
CA GLN A 331 3.45 -1.39 -11.21
C GLN A 331 3.85 -2.26 -12.40
N ASN A 332 5.04 -2.04 -12.94
CA ASN A 332 5.51 -2.66 -14.17
C ASN A 332 6.61 -3.71 -13.95
N SER A 333 6.76 -4.26 -12.75
CA SER A 333 7.91 -5.11 -12.39
C SER A 333 8.00 -6.43 -13.17
N GLY A 334 6.88 -6.91 -13.74
CA GLY A 334 6.89 -8.02 -14.69
C GLY A 334 7.57 -7.62 -15.99
N VAL A 335 7.01 -6.61 -16.66
CA VAL A 335 7.49 -6.04 -17.93
C VAL A 335 8.93 -5.55 -17.82
N ALA A 336 9.29 -4.85 -16.73
CA ALA A 336 10.64 -4.36 -16.51
C ALA A 336 11.65 -5.52 -16.45
N SER A 337 11.32 -6.64 -15.80
CA SER A 337 12.22 -7.80 -15.77
C SER A 337 12.36 -8.49 -17.12
N GLU A 338 11.28 -8.60 -17.90
CA GLU A 338 11.34 -9.13 -19.26
C GLU A 338 12.22 -8.26 -20.16
N ARG A 339 12.05 -6.94 -20.07
CA ARG A 339 12.89 -5.97 -20.80
C ARG A 339 14.35 -6.05 -20.39
N MET A 340 14.63 -6.29 -19.12
CA MET A 340 16.00 -6.51 -18.65
C MET A 340 16.64 -7.76 -19.18
N LEU A 341 15.87 -8.84 -19.31
CA LEU A 341 16.37 -10.05 -19.95
C LEU A 341 16.73 -9.78 -21.42
N ILE A 342 15.88 -9.02 -22.14
CA ILE A 342 16.12 -8.67 -23.55
C ILE A 342 17.37 -7.79 -23.68
N LEU A 343 17.48 -6.72 -22.89
CA LEU A 343 18.66 -5.83 -22.95
C LEU A 343 19.95 -6.58 -22.65
N LYS A 344 19.93 -7.49 -21.67
CA LYS A 344 21.07 -8.36 -21.38
C LYS A 344 21.43 -9.32 -22.53
N GLN A 345 20.44 -9.84 -23.25
CA GLN A 345 20.69 -10.69 -24.44
C GLN A 345 21.30 -9.91 -25.60
N LEU A 346 21.11 -8.60 -25.63
CA LEU A 346 21.64 -7.68 -26.64
C LEU A 346 22.94 -7.00 -26.20
N ASP A 347 23.50 -7.37 -25.04
CA ASP A 347 24.69 -6.74 -24.47
C ASP A 347 24.54 -5.21 -24.27
N MET A 348 23.32 -4.78 -23.89
CA MET A 348 22.99 -3.39 -23.58
C MET A 348 22.87 -3.20 -22.07
N ASP A 349 23.84 -2.51 -21.47
CA ASP A 349 23.92 -2.28 -20.03
C ASP A 349 23.53 -0.85 -19.61
N CYS A 350 23.42 0.08 -20.57
CA CYS A 350 23.14 1.48 -20.34
C CYS A 350 21.65 1.77 -20.47
N TYR A 351 20.91 1.50 -19.39
CA TYR A 351 19.46 1.73 -19.34
C TYR A 351 19.05 2.59 -18.15
N ASP A 352 17.98 3.35 -18.35
CA ASP A 352 17.33 4.14 -17.30
C ASP A 352 15.96 3.52 -16.92
N LEU A 353 15.38 3.97 -15.81
CA LEU A 353 14.08 3.49 -15.37
C LEU A 353 12.97 3.85 -16.37
N ALA A 354 13.12 4.96 -17.10
CA ALA A 354 12.16 5.39 -18.11
C ALA A 354 12.05 4.34 -19.23
N LEU A 355 13.15 3.78 -19.70
CA LEU A 355 13.21 2.72 -20.70
C LEU A 355 12.54 1.44 -20.17
N LEU A 356 12.80 1.07 -18.92
CA LEU A 356 12.20 -0.13 -18.30
C LEU A 356 10.68 -0.02 -18.11
N THR A 357 10.16 1.21 -17.96
CA THR A 357 8.75 1.47 -17.64
C THR A 357 7.97 2.21 -18.75
N CYS A 358 8.57 2.41 -19.92
CA CYS A 358 7.94 3.06 -21.08
C CYS A 358 6.93 2.14 -21.79
N HIS A 359 6.27 2.64 -22.83
CA HIS A 359 5.44 1.82 -23.71
C HIS A 359 6.29 0.88 -24.57
N THR A 360 5.73 -0.28 -24.93
CA THR A 360 6.44 -1.32 -25.71
C THR A 360 6.96 -0.79 -27.04
N SER A 361 6.23 0.10 -27.72
CA SER A 361 6.67 0.72 -28.98
C SER A 361 7.94 1.57 -28.80
N SER A 362 8.05 2.34 -27.72
CA SER A 362 9.24 3.12 -27.41
C SER A 362 10.43 2.24 -27.05
N PHE A 363 10.20 1.17 -26.29
CA PHE A 363 11.22 0.19 -25.95
C PHE A 363 11.78 -0.52 -27.19
N LEU A 364 10.90 -1.00 -28.08
CA LEU A 364 11.32 -1.64 -29.33
C LEU A 364 12.07 -0.69 -30.25
N ARG A 365 11.66 0.58 -30.32
CA ARG A 365 12.40 1.59 -31.09
C ARG A 365 13.84 1.73 -30.56
N HIS A 366 14.01 1.83 -29.25
CA HIS A 366 15.34 1.91 -28.64
C HIS A 366 16.21 0.68 -28.96
N ILE A 367 15.63 -0.53 -28.91
CA ILE A 367 16.33 -1.75 -29.33
C ILE A 367 16.74 -1.70 -30.80
N ILE A 368 15.84 -1.26 -31.68
CA ILE A 368 16.09 -1.17 -33.13
C ILE A 368 17.19 -0.15 -33.42
N ASP A 369 17.22 0.96 -32.69
CA ASP A 369 18.27 1.98 -32.81
C ASP A 369 19.65 1.40 -32.43
N GLY A 370 19.70 0.40 -31.54
CA GLY A 370 20.91 -0.34 -31.17
C GLY A 370 21.95 0.48 -30.39
N ILE A 371 21.58 1.67 -29.90
CA ILE A 371 22.50 2.57 -29.19
C ILE A 371 22.42 2.27 -27.69
N ASP A 372 23.48 1.67 -27.13
CA ASP A 372 23.65 1.42 -25.69
C ASP A 372 23.95 2.71 -24.93
N ARG A 373 22.92 3.53 -24.72
CA ARG A 373 23.00 4.80 -23.98
C ARG A 373 21.77 5.05 -23.12
N SER A 374 22.00 5.65 -21.95
CA SER A 374 21.02 6.20 -21.05
C SER A 374 20.93 7.72 -21.18
N ASN A 375 19.99 8.33 -20.45
CA ASN A 375 19.87 9.79 -20.36
C ASN A 375 20.77 10.46 -19.29
N GLY A 376 21.52 9.68 -18.51
CA GLY A 376 22.38 10.17 -17.41
C GLY A 376 21.65 10.75 -16.18
N LYS A 377 20.32 10.94 -16.23
CA LYS A 377 19.54 11.53 -15.13
C LYS A 377 19.47 10.61 -13.92
N ASP A 378 19.29 9.32 -14.15
CA ASP A 378 19.22 8.33 -13.08
C ASP A 378 20.57 8.23 -12.33
N VAL A 379 21.69 8.41 -13.04
CA VAL A 379 23.03 8.49 -12.44
C VAL A 379 23.09 9.69 -11.49
N SER A 380 22.75 10.88 -11.99
CA SER A 380 22.79 12.13 -11.22
C SER A 380 21.89 12.06 -9.97
N LEU A 381 20.70 11.47 -10.13
CA LEU A 381 19.75 11.26 -9.05
C LEU A 381 20.29 10.32 -7.95
N ILE A 382 20.85 9.16 -8.33
CA ILE A 382 21.40 8.21 -7.35
C ILE A 382 22.56 8.85 -6.58
N VAL A 383 23.47 9.51 -7.30
CA VAL A 383 24.63 10.18 -6.69
C VAL A 383 24.16 11.29 -5.72
N SER A 384 23.23 12.14 -6.16
CA SER A 384 22.64 13.20 -5.33
C SER A 384 22.05 12.66 -4.03
N ARG A 385 21.22 11.61 -4.11
CA ARG A 385 20.57 11.01 -2.93
C ARG A 385 21.56 10.35 -1.99
N ARG A 386 22.50 9.56 -2.53
CA ARG A 386 23.47 8.81 -1.72
C ARG A 386 24.49 9.72 -1.05
N LEU A 387 24.90 10.80 -1.71
CA LEU A 387 25.83 11.78 -1.15
C LEU A 387 25.13 12.89 -0.34
N SER A 388 23.80 12.99 -0.41
CA SER A 388 23.01 14.08 0.18
C SER A 388 23.41 15.47 -0.35
N VAL A 389 23.65 15.54 -1.67
CA VAL A 389 24.04 16.76 -2.40
C VAL A 389 22.87 17.19 -3.30
N PRO A 390 22.59 18.50 -3.48
CA PRO A 390 21.56 18.96 -4.40
C PRO A 390 21.73 18.38 -5.82
N LEU A 391 20.62 18.01 -6.45
CA LEU A 391 20.62 17.34 -7.76
C LEU A 391 21.28 18.23 -8.82
N GLU A 392 21.02 19.53 -8.78
CA GLU A 392 21.53 20.52 -9.73
C GLU A 392 23.06 20.63 -9.68
N ASP A 393 23.64 20.49 -8.49
CA ASP A 393 25.10 20.51 -8.30
C ASP A 393 25.74 19.24 -8.87
N VAL A 394 25.11 18.08 -8.66
CA VAL A 394 25.57 16.80 -9.22
C VAL A 394 25.46 16.79 -10.74
N GLU A 395 24.33 17.24 -11.30
CA GLU A 395 24.14 17.34 -12.74
C GLU A 395 25.20 18.26 -13.37
N ARG A 396 25.50 19.40 -12.73
CA ARG A 396 26.55 20.33 -13.19
C ARG A 396 27.93 19.68 -13.22
N GLU A 397 28.30 18.93 -12.18
CA GLU A 397 29.63 18.30 -12.12
C GLU A 397 29.75 17.10 -13.07
N LEU A 398 28.71 16.27 -13.18
CA LEU A 398 28.71 15.10 -14.06
C LEU A 398 28.60 15.49 -15.54
N SER A 399 27.90 16.57 -15.88
CA SER A 399 27.76 17.05 -17.27
C SER A 399 29.06 17.50 -17.91
N LYS A 400 30.13 17.68 -17.12
CA LYS A 400 31.48 17.97 -17.62
C LYS A 400 32.08 16.81 -18.41
N ASN A 401 31.56 15.59 -18.23
CA ASN A 401 32.00 14.39 -18.92
C ASN A 401 30.97 14.00 -19.99
N GLU A 402 31.39 13.98 -21.25
CA GLU A 402 30.48 13.67 -22.37
C GLU A 402 30.10 12.17 -22.40
N GLY A 403 30.90 11.32 -21.76
CA GLY A 403 30.72 9.88 -21.66
C GLY A 403 29.59 9.42 -20.72
N LEU A 404 29.03 10.30 -19.89
CA LEU A 404 28.03 9.96 -18.86
C LEU A 404 26.88 9.07 -19.37
N ALA A 405 26.37 9.37 -20.57
CA ALA A 405 25.24 8.65 -21.15
C ALA A 405 25.51 7.16 -21.37
N TYR A 406 26.76 6.79 -21.58
CA TYR A 406 27.18 5.44 -21.96
C TYR A 406 27.71 4.64 -20.76
N VAL A 407 27.62 5.17 -19.54
CA VAL A 407 28.07 4.48 -18.33
C VAL A 407 26.88 3.73 -17.71
N PRO A 408 27.01 2.41 -17.49
CA PRO A 408 25.96 1.65 -16.81
C PRO A 408 25.72 2.16 -15.38
N LEU A 409 24.45 2.33 -15.01
CA LEU A 409 24.06 2.79 -13.68
C LEU A 409 24.59 1.88 -12.56
N GLN A 410 24.69 0.58 -12.84
CA GLN A 410 25.25 -0.41 -11.93
C GLN A 410 26.73 -0.14 -11.61
N THR A 411 27.52 0.32 -12.59
CA THR A 411 28.93 0.67 -12.41
C THR A 411 29.06 1.83 -11.43
N VAL A 412 28.30 2.90 -11.64
CA VAL A 412 28.27 4.07 -10.76
C VAL A 412 27.90 3.66 -9.34
N LYS A 413 26.83 2.87 -9.17
CA LYS A 413 26.41 2.39 -7.85
C LYS A 413 27.51 1.59 -7.17
N THR A 414 28.15 0.67 -7.89
CA THR A 414 29.16 -0.23 -7.32
C THR A 414 30.43 0.54 -6.92
N ASN A 415 30.86 1.51 -7.72
CA ASN A 415 31.96 2.41 -7.36
C ASN A 415 31.61 3.25 -6.14
N LEU A 416 30.40 3.80 -6.09
CA LEU A 416 29.95 4.62 -4.98
C LEU A 416 29.92 3.84 -3.66
N ASP A 417 29.35 2.63 -3.68
CA ASP A 417 29.33 1.75 -2.52
C ASP A 417 30.75 1.37 -2.07
N TYR A 418 31.64 1.04 -3.02
CA TYR A 418 33.05 0.75 -2.73
C TYR A 418 33.79 1.91 -2.06
N LEU A 419 33.63 3.15 -2.55
CA LEU A 419 34.29 4.32 -1.96
C LEU A 419 33.76 4.63 -0.55
N ILE A 420 32.46 4.45 -0.33
CA ILE A 420 31.87 4.59 1.01
C ILE A 420 32.40 3.51 1.96
N GLU A 421 32.52 2.27 1.51
CA GLU A 421 33.10 1.15 2.29
C GLU A 421 34.59 1.38 2.63
N MET A 422 35.34 2.04 1.74
CA MET A 422 36.71 2.51 2.00
C MET A 422 36.77 3.71 2.97
N GLY A 423 35.62 4.20 3.43
CA GLY A 423 35.49 5.27 4.42
C GLY A 423 35.84 6.65 3.87
N PHE A 424 35.63 6.90 2.57
CA PHE A 424 35.64 8.26 2.04
C PHE A 424 34.37 9.00 2.45
N SER A 425 34.49 10.29 2.77
CA SER A 425 33.31 11.10 3.10
C SER A 425 32.51 11.44 1.83
N ASN A 426 31.22 11.75 1.98
CA ASN A 426 30.39 12.15 0.85
C ASN A 426 30.96 13.38 0.12
N GLU A 427 31.56 14.31 0.87
CA GLU A 427 32.22 15.50 0.33
C GLU A 427 33.46 15.15 -0.50
N ASP A 428 34.29 14.21 -0.03
CA ASP A 428 35.48 13.77 -0.78
C ASP A 428 35.06 13.10 -2.10
N ILE A 429 34.03 12.25 -2.06
CA ILE A 429 33.49 11.58 -3.25
C ILE A 429 32.91 12.61 -4.21
N PHE A 430 32.14 13.59 -3.72
CA PHE A 430 31.53 14.61 -4.57
C PHE A 430 32.57 15.48 -5.28
N ARG A 431 33.65 15.87 -4.60
CA ARG A 431 34.78 16.62 -5.21
C ARG A 431 35.49 15.86 -6.32
N SER A 432 35.34 14.55 -6.37
CA SER A 432 35.92 13.69 -7.40
C SER A 432 34.85 12.83 -8.05
N VAL A 433 33.62 13.35 -8.20
CA VAL A 433 32.44 12.57 -8.61
C VAL A 433 32.62 11.85 -9.96
N GLN A 434 33.46 12.39 -10.85
CA GLN A 434 33.80 11.77 -12.14
C GLN A 434 34.45 10.39 -11.98
N ILE A 435 35.13 10.11 -10.86
CA ILE A 435 35.74 8.79 -10.60
C ILE A 435 34.70 7.66 -10.62
N LEU A 436 33.43 7.97 -10.35
CA LEU A 436 32.33 6.99 -10.36
C LEU A 436 32.03 6.46 -11.77
N LEU A 437 32.46 7.16 -12.82
CA LEU A 437 32.18 6.82 -14.21
C LEU A 437 33.13 5.75 -14.78
N TYR A 438 34.24 5.46 -14.10
CA TYR A 438 35.27 4.54 -14.61
C TYR A 438 34.99 3.08 -14.25
N PRO A 439 35.53 2.13 -15.03
CA PRO A 439 35.53 0.72 -14.64
C PRO A 439 36.06 0.50 -13.22
N LYS A 440 35.33 -0.29 -12.44
CA LYS A 440 35.62 -0.48 -11.00
C LYS A 440 37.05 -0.94 -10.72
N HIS A 441 37.56 -1.89 -11.50
CA HIS A 441 38.90 -2.45 -11.30
C HIS A 441 40.00 -1.37 -11.50
N LEU A 442 39.82 -0.38 -12.39
CA LEU A 442 40.77 0.73 -12.53
C LEU A 442 40.79 1.60 -11.28
N VAL A 443 39.61 1.89 -10.74
CA VAL A 443 39.46 2.66 -9.49
C VAL A 443 40.11 1.91 -8.32
N GLU A 444 39.85 0.61 -8.19
CA GLU A 444 40.44 -0.25 -7.16
C GLU A 444 41.96 -0.34 -7.26
N ASN A 445 42.49 -0.58 -8.46
CA ASN A 445 43.93 -0.71 -8.69
C ASN A 445 44.66 0.58 -8.34
N GLN A 446 44.18 1.71 -8.84
CA GLN A 446 44.85 3.00 -8.62
C GLN A 446 44.78 3.44 -7.16
N LEU A 447 43.67 3.19 -6.46
CA LEU A 447 43.58 3.47 -5.03
C LEU A 447 44.49 2.53 -4.22
N SER A 448 44.59 1.26 -4.60
CA SER A 448 45.49 0.30 -3.96
C SER A 448 46.95 0.69 -4.17
N ASP A 449 47.33 1.12 -5.38
CA ASP A 449 48.69 1.59 -5.68
C ASP A 449 49.04 2.84 -4.88
N ILE A 450 48.13 3.81 -4.75
CA ILE A 450 48.34 4.99 -3.90
C ILE A 450 48.51 4.59 -2.43
N LEU A 451 47.70 3.65 -1.93
CA LEU A 451 47.77 3.16 -0.55
C LEU A 451 49.05 2.36 -0.29
N ILE A 452 49.47 1.49 -1.21
CA ILE A 452 50.67 0.65 -1.07
C ILE A 452 51.94 1.50 -1.24
N ASN A 453 51.99 2.37 -2.25
CA ASN A 453 53.13 3.27 -2.47
C ASN A 453 53.17 4.42 -1.45
N SER A 454 52.10 4.66 -0.68
CA SER A 454 52.21 5.45 0.55
C SER A 454 53.11 4.85 1.60
N VAL A 455 53.40 3.54 1.53
CA VAL A 455 54.28 2.84 2.46
C VAL A 455 55.70 2.69 1.90
N VAL A 456 55.89 2.70 0.58
CA VAL A 456 57.18 2.44 -0.09
C VAL A 456 57.58 3.63 -0.94
N VAL A 457 58.50 4.44 -0.42
CA VAL A 457 59.10 5.57 -1.14
C VAL A 457 60.07 5.02 -2.20
N ASN A 458 59.76 5.26 -3.47
CA ASN A 458 60.78 5.61 -4.44
C ASN A 458 60.20 6.58 -5.48
N ASP A 459 60.93 7.68 -5.60
CA ASP A 459 60.86 8.77 -6.58
C ASP A 459 59.63 9.70 -6.54
N SER A 460 59.86 10.80 -5.78
CA SER A 460 59.38 12.19 -5.99
C SER A 460 58.08 12.69 -5.36
N ILE A 461 57.26 11.85 -4.70
CA ILE A 461 56.13 12.33 -3.88
C ILE A 461 56.08 11.56 -2.55
N GLU A 462 56.21 12.27 -1.42
CA GLU A 462 56.04 11.69 -0.08
C GLU A 462 54.55 11.44 0.20
N TYR A 463 54.05 10.29 -0.24
CA TYR A 463 52.68 9.85 -0.01
C TYR A 463 52.32 9.66 1.48
N GLN A 464 53.31 9.53 2.37
CA GLN A 464 53.12 9.44 3.83
C GLN A 464 52.54 10.72 4.47
N VAL A 465 52.62 11.86 3.78
CA VAL A 465 52.14 13.17 4.26
C VAL A 465 50.79 13.55 3.63
N LEU A 466 50.28 12.74 2.69
CA LEU A 466 49.08 13.07 1.94
C LEU A 466 47.81 12.81 2.76
N ASN A 467 47.05 13.88 2.98
CA ASN A 467 45.73 13.79 3.59
C ASN A 467 44.79 12.97 2.67
N LYS A 468 44.01 12.06 3.26
CA LYS A 468 43.04 11.18 2.58
C LYS A 468 42.14 11.91 1.58
N LYS A 469 41.85 13.20 1.81
CA LYS A 469 41.09 14.07 0.90
C LYS A 469 41.67 14.22 -0.51
N TYR A 470 42.95 13.90 -0.71
CA TYR A 470 43.63 13.98 -2.01
C TYR A 470 43.73 12.64 -2.75
N PHE A 471 43.33 11.54 -2.13
CA PHE A 471 43.49 10.21 -2.74
C PHE A 471 42.57 10.04 -3.96
N LEU A 472 41.30 10.45 -3.88
CA LEU A 472 40.37 10.35 -5.01
C LEU A 472 40.77 11.25 -6.19
N PRO A 473 41.15 12.53 -5.99
CA PRO A 473 41.68 13.35 -7.07
C PRO A 473 42.94 12.76 -7.72
N LEU A 474 43.86 12.20 -6.92
CA LEU A 474 45.08 11.58 -7.43
C LEU A 474 44.78 10.32 -8.23
N ALA A 475 43.90 9.44 -7.73
CA ALA A 475 43.46 8.25 -8.45
C ALA A 475 42.85 8.63 -9.80
N LEU A 476 41.93 9.59 -9.81
CA LEU A 476 41.32 10.10 -11.04
C LEU A 476 42.38 10.66 -12.00
N TYR A 477 43.35 11.42 -11.49
CA TYR A 477 44.46 11.94 -12.31
C TYR A 477 45.28 10.82 -12.95
N TYR A 478 45.63 9.75 -12.23
CA TYR A 478 46.42 8.65 -12.79
C TYR A 478 45.62 7.85 -13.82
N ILE A 479 44.33 7.59 -13.57
CA ILE A 479 43.44 6.96 -14.56
C ILE A 479 43.40 7.80 -15.85
N GLU A 480 43.18 9.11 -15.72
CA GLU A 480 43.10 10.01 -16.88
C GLU A 480 44.45 10.21 -17.56
N LYS A 481 45.56 10.24 -16.82
CA LYS A 481 46.92 10.31 -17.38
C LYS A 481 47.19 9.12 -18.29
N GLU A 482 46.83 7.91 -17.86
CA GLU A 482 46.93 6.71 -18.70
C GLU A 482 46.00 6.77 -19.92
N ALA A 483 44.86 7.44 -19.81
CA ALA A 483 43.92 7.71 -20.90
C ALA A 483 44.26 8.98 -21.72
N ARG A 484 45.40 9.63 -21.45
CA ARG A 484 45.83 10.87 -22.10
C ARG A 484 44.81 12.01 -21.99
N PHE A 485 44.02 12.05 -20.92
CA PHE A 485 43.00 13.07 -20.66
C PHE A 485 41.93 13.18 -21.78
N THR A 486 41.62 12.05 -22.40
CA THR A 486 40.61 11.97 -23.49
C THR A 486 39.28 11.40 -23.04
N GLU A 487 39.11 11.13 -21.74
CA GLU A 487 37.96 10.40 -21.16
C GLU A 487 37.79 8.96 -21.71
N SER A 488 38.66 8.53 -22.63
CA SER A 488 38.66 7.18 -23.21
C SER A 488 38.93 6.09 -22.17
N GLY A 489 39.44 6.46 -20.99
CA GLY A 489 39.61 5.57 -19.84
C GLY A 489 38.31 4.92 -19.39
N ILE A 490 37.16 5.54 -19.66
CA ILE A 490 35.83 4.97 -19.42
C ILE A 490 35.56 3.76 -20.35
N TRP A 491 36.13 3.75 -21.57
CA TRP A 491 35.80 2.80 -22.65
C TRP A 491 36.88 1.76 -22.99
N LYS A 492 38.06 1.81 -22.35
CA LYS A 492 39.22 0.99 -22.76
C LYS A 492 38.94 -0.52 -22.81
N GLU A 493 37.98 -1.04 -22.04
CA GLU A 493 37.63 -2.47 -22.04
C GLU A 493 36.77 -2.90 -23.24
N LYS A 494 35.73 -2.14 -23.63
CA LYS A 494 34.83 -2.50 -24.75
C LYS A 494 35.56 -2.59 -26.10
N TYR A 495 36.66 -1.84 -26.26
CA TYR A 495 37.52 -1.95 -27.44
C TYR A 495 38.46 -3.16 -27.39
N ASN A 496 39.00 -3.52 -26.23
CA ASN A 496 39.95 -4.63 -26.12
C ASN A 496 39.28 -6.00 -26.31
N GLU A 497 38.06 -6.22 -25.83
CA GLU A 497 37.34 -7.50 -26.04
C GLU A 497 36.94 -7.71 -27.52
N ASN A 498 36.51 -6.65 -28.21
CA ASN A 498 36.21 -6.70 -29.65
C ASN A 498 37.46 -6.89 -30.53
N THR A 499 38.62 -6.40 -30.07
CA THR A 499 39.88 -6.59 -30.80
C THR A 499 40.44 -8.00 -30.59
N VAL A 500 40.26 -8.59 -29.41
CA VAL A 500 40.67 -9.97 -29.12
C VAL A 500 39.74 -11.00 -29.79
N SER A 501 38.44 -10.74 -29.93
CA SER A 501 37.54 -11.63 -30.69
C SER A 501 37.84 -11.62 -32.19
N MET A 502 38.22 -10.48 -32.76
CA MET A 502 38.69 -10.39 -34.15
C MET A 502 40.05 -11.05 -34.40
N LEU A 503 40.94 -11.08 -33.39
CA LEU A 503 42.27 -11.68 -33.51
C LEU A 503 42.29 -13.18 -33.22
N THR A 504 41.37 -13.68 -32.39
CA THR A 504 41.28 -15.11 -32.05
C THR A 504 40.36 -15.91 -33.00
N GLY A 505 39.47 -15.24 -33.74
CA GLY A 505 38.54 -15.87 -34.69
C GLY A 505 39.07 -16.10 -36.12
N LYS A 506 40.36 -15.85 -36.42
CA LYS A 506 40.92 -15.96 -37.79
C LYS A 506 42.09 -16.93 -37.98
N PHE A 507 42.40 -17.79 -37.00
CA PHE A 507 43.50 -18.76 -37.14
C PHE A 507 43.15 -20.23 -36.89
N SER A 508 41.88 -20.62 -36.75
CA SER A 508 41.50 -22.04 -36.63
C SER A 508 40.92 -22.69 -37.89
N ASP A 509 40.68 -21.93 -38.97
CA ASP A 509 40.19 -22.47 -40.24
C ASP A 509 41.25 -22.30 -41.32
N PHE A 510 42.37 -23.02 -41.21
CA PHE A 510 43.24 -23.47 -42.33
C PHE A 510 44.43 -24.24 -41.74
N SER A 511 44.23 -25.52 -41.44
CA SER A 511 45.24 -26.59 -41.35
C SER A 511 44.53 -27.93 -41.32
#